data_AF-A0A956AYT6-F1
#
_entry.id   AF-A0A956AYT6-F1
#
_cell.length_a   1.000
_cell.length_b   1.000
_cell.length_c   1.000
_cell.angle_alpha   90.00
_cell.angle_beta   90.00
_cell.angle_gamma   90.00
#
_symmetry.space_group_name_H-M   'P 1'
#
loop_
_entity.id
_entity.type
_entity.pdbx_description
1 polymer ?
#
loop_
_entity_poly.entity_id
_entity_poly.type
_entity_poly.pdbx_seq_one_letter_code
_entity_poly.pdbx_strand_id
1 'polypeptide(L)'
;FDDVLLQPAYSEVLPGDVDTRTRLTRELTLRIPIVSAAMDTVTEADTAIAMARAGGLGFIHKNLSVEDQAREVQRVKKAQTGMVVDPLTVRPEQSLGEAVALMEAHRISGLPVVGPSGAPVGILTHRDIRFEEALDRPVESLMTTKLVTVPEGVAPERCKALLHDHRIEKLLVVDGAGLLKGLITIRDIRQAEAHPSAATDPQGRLLVGAAVGVNGHERIEALVAAGVDVVVIDTAHGHSKGVIEAVRLAKHTWPDLQVAAGNVATADAVRALAEAGADCVKVGIGPGSICTTRVVAGVGVPQISAVMACAEAAADYDLPIIADGGIKFSGDVVKAIAAGAQVAMVGSMLAGTSEAPGDVVLYQGRSYKAYRGMGSLGAMRRGSSDRYFQEGQRKLVPEGIEG
;
A
#
# COMPACT_ATOMS: atom_id res chain seq x y z
N PHE A 1 23.28 7.81 -13.01
CA PHE A 1 22.56 9.10 -12.87
C PHE A 1 23.54 10.26 -12.88
N ASP A 2 24.67 10.15 -12.18
CA ASP A 2 25.69 11.20 -12.12
C ASP A 2 26.33 11.50 -13.50
N ASP A 3 26.32 10.54 -14.43
CA ASP A 3 26.91 10.70 -15.78
C ASP A 3 26.08 11.54 -16.76
N VAL A 4 24.85 11.94 -16.38
CA VAL A 4 23.90 12.60 -17.30
C VAL A 4 23.21 13.80 -16.67
N LEU A 5 22.80 14.75 -17.51
CA LEU A 5 21.92 15.88 -17.16
C LEU A 5 20.79 15.96 -18.18
N LEU A 6 19.62 16.48 -17.77
CA LEU A 6 18.53 16.78 -18.70
C LEU A 6 18.76 18.15 -19.32
N GLN A 7 18.68 18.22 -20.65
CA GLN A 7 18.80 19.47 -21.38
C GLN A 7 17.51 20.30 -21.20
N PRO A 8 17.59 21.57 -20.77
CA PRO A 8 16.44 22.45 -20.72
C PRO A 8 15.81 22.64 -22.11
N ALA A 9 14.48 22.75 -22.16
CA ALA A 9 13.71 23.00 -23.37
C ALA A 9 12.70 24.13 -23.15
N TYR A 10 12.17 24.67 -24.25
CA TYR A 10 11.09 25.66 -24.21
C TYR A 10 9.84 25.07 -23.52
N SER A 11 9.21 25.84 -22.64
CA SER A 11 7.98 25.43 -21.94
C SER A 11 7.05 26.64 -21.76
N GLU A 12 5.77 26.44 -22.07
CA GLU A 12 4.68 27.36 -21.71
C GLU A 12 4.01 26.97 -20.38
N VAL A 13 4.37 25.81 -19.82
CA VAL A 13 3.82 25.25 -18.57
C VAL A 13 4.73 25.61 -17.39
N LEU A 14 4.16 26.07 -16.28
CA LEU A 14 4.87 26.34 -15.04
C LEU A 14 4.87 25.13 -14.10
N PRO A 15 5.84 25.01 -13.17
CA PRO A 15 5.89 23.89 -12.23
C PRO A 15 4.65 23.70 -11.35
N GLY A 16 3.84 24.74 -11.13
CA GLY A 16 2.58 24.63 -10.37
C GLY A 16 1.43 24.02 -11.17
N ASP A 17 1.53 24.01 -12.50
CA ASP A 17 0.49 23.57 -13.42
C ASP A 17 0.70 22.11 -13.89
N VAL A 18 1.84 21.51 -13.55
CA VAL A 18 2.18 20.16 -14.00
C VAL A 18 1.40 19.11 -13.21
N ASP A 19 0.92 18.10 -13.92
CA ASP A 19 0.29 16.93 -13.34
C ASP A 19 1.32 15.81 -13.15
N THR A 20 1.52 15.41 -11.90
CA THR A 20 2.47 14.34 -11.52
C THR A 20 1.80 12.98 -11.38
N ARG A 21 0.52 12.83 -11.76
CA ARG A 21 -0.16 11.55 -11.77
C ARG A 21 0.57 10.55 -12.67
N THR A 22 0.61 9.30 -12.25
CA THR A 22 1.31 8.24 -12.98
C THR A 22 0.67 6.88 -12.79
N ARG A 23 0.94 5.93 -13.69
CA ARG A 23 0.51 4.54 -13.59
C ARG A 23 1.60 3.72 -12.89
N LEU A 24 1.26 3.11 -11.76
CA LEU A 24 2.12 2.10 -11.11
C LEU A 24 1.98 0.76 -11.81
N THR A 25 0.75 0.39 -12.16
CA THR A 25 0.41 -0.81 -12.91
C THR A 25 -0.58 -0.44 -14.02
N ARG A 26 -1.06 -1.42 -14.78
CA ARG A 26 -2.06 -1.14 -15.82
C ARG A 26 -3.31 -0.44 -15.28
N GLU A 27 -3.78 -0.87 -14.11
CA GLU A 27 -5.01 -0.40 -13.46
C GLU A 27 -4.77 0.59 -12.30
N LEU A 28 -3.59 0.58 -11.67
CA LEU A 28 -3.32 1.42 -10.50
C LEU A 28 -2.64 2.73 -10.88
N THR A 29 -3.31 3.84 -10.55
CA THR A 29 -2.79 5.21 -10.72
C THR A 29 -2.42 5.82 -9.37
N LEU A 30 -1.27 6.48 -9.31
CA LEU A 30 -0.78 7.27 -8.19
C LEU A 30 -0.89 8.76 -8.50
N ARG A 31 -0.87 9.60 -7.46
CA ARG A 31 -0.86 11.07 -7.59
C ARG A 31 0.55 11.65 -7.70
N ILE A 32 1.55 10.93 -7.21
CA ILE A 32 2.97 11.24 -7.38
C ILE A 32 3.75 9.99 -7.81
N PRO A 33 4.86 10.12 -8.56
CA PRO A 33 5.61 8.99 -9.10
C PRO A 33 6.66 8.43 -8.13
N ILE A 34 6.27 8.24 -6.87
CA ILE A 34 7.18 7.80 -5.80
C ILE A 34 6.54 6.67 -5.00
N VAL A 35 7.29 5.58 -4.83
CA VAL A 35 6.93 4.48 -3.94
C VAL A 35 8.06 4.17 -2.95
N SER A 36 7.70 3.72 -1.75
CA SER A 36 8.68 3.32 -0.74
C SER A 36 9.10 1.86 -0.91
N ALA A 37 10.39 1.59 -0.72
CA ALA A 37 10.98 0.28 -0.93
C ALA A 37 10.53 -0.75 0.12
N ALA A 38 10.34 -2.00 -0.33
CA ALA A 38 9.92 -3.13 0.51
C ALA A 38 11.05 -3.65 1.42
N MET A 39 11.43 -2.84 2.41
CA MET A 39 12.54 -3.12 3.32
C MET A 39 12.13 -2.95 4.77
N ASP A 40 12.71 -3.77 5.65
CA ASP A 40 12.42 -3.79 7.09
C ASP A 40 12.94 -2.59 7.89
N THR A 41 13.61 -1.66 7.21
CA THR A 41 14.06 -0.36 7.72
C THR A 41 13.45 0.80 6.95
N VAL A 42 12.46 0.53 6.09
CA VAL A 42 11.84 1.55 5.23
C VAL A 42 10.32 1.51 5.30
N THR A 43 9.66 0.36 5.20
CA THR A 43 8.21 0.34 5.00
C THR A 43 7.48 -0.75 5.76
N GLU A 44 6.82 -0.31 6.84
CA GLU A 44 5.68 -0.95 7.50
C GLU A 44 4.45 -0.03 7.37
N ALA A 45 3.34 -0.30 8.07
CA ALA A 45 2.07 0.38 7.86
C ALA A 45 2.16 1.91 8.01
N ASP A 46 2.90 2.42 8.98
CA ASP A 46 2.96 3.87 9.23
C ASP A 46 3.61 4.62 8.05
N THR A 47 4.68 4.07 7.47
CA THR A 47 5.27 4.60 6.23
C THR A 47 4.30 4.45 5.06
N ALA A 48 3.67 3.28 4.90
CA ALA A 48 2.75 3.05 3.79
C ALA A 48 1.53 4.01 3.84
N ILE A 49 1.00 4.28 5.03
CA ILE A 49 -0.07 5.27 5.27
C ILE A 49 0.40 6.67 4.88
N ALA A 50 1.60 7.08 5.32
CA ALA A 50 2.15 8.39 5.00
C ALA A 50 2.38 8.55 3.49
N MET A 51 2.95 7.53 2.83
CA MET A 51 3.14 7.51 1.39
C MET A 51 1.82 7.60 0.63
N ALA A 52 0.83 6.80 1.00
CA ALA A 52 -0.47 6.80 0.35
C ALA A 52 -1.19 8.15 0.54
N ARG A 53 -1.14 8.76 1.73
CA ARG A 53 -1.69 10.11 1.97
C ARG A 53 -0.99 11.20 1.16
N ALA A 54 0.32 11.08 0.95
CA ALA A 54 1.08 11.98 0.08
C ALA A 54 0.81 11.75 -1.42
N GLY A 55 0.14 10.64 -1.77
CA GLY A 55 -0.24 10.31 -3.14
C GLY A 55 0.64 9.27 -3.83
N GLY A 56 1.61 8.71 -3.11
CA GLY A 56 2.43 7.58 -3.55
C GLY A 56 1.87 6.24 -3.07
N LEU A 57 2.73 5.24 -2.93
CA LEU A 57 2.37 3.94 -2.37
C LEU A 57 3.56 3.35 -1.60
N GLY A 58 3.28 2.65 -0.49
CA GLY A 58 4.30 1.87 0.22
C GLY A 58 4.18 0.38 0.00
N PHE A 59 5.30 -0.30 -0.23
CA PHE A 59 5.37 -1.76 -0.26
C PHE A 59 5.79 -2.32 1.09
N ILE A 60 4.90 -3.03 1.79
CA ILE A 60 5.21 -3.73 3.04
C ILE A 60 6.21 -4.86 2.76
N HIS A 61 7.32 -4.90 3.50
CA HIS A 61 8.36 -5.93 3.31
C HIS A 61 7.91 -7.34 3.74
N LYS A 62 8.64 -8.35 3.28
CA LYS A 62 8.36 -9.78 3.57
C LYS A 62 9.13 -10.39 4.75
N ASN A 63 10.03 -9.64 5.40
CA ASN A 63 10.72 -10.05 6.65
C ASN A 63 9.78 -10.11 7.89
N LEU A 64 8.53 -10.49 7.68
CA LEU A 64 7.48 -10.69 8.68
C LEU A 64 6.90 -12.09 8.50
N SER A 65 6.20 -12.60 9.51
CA SER A 65 5.30 -13.73 9.31
C SER A 65 4.24 -13.40 8.24
N VAL A 66 3.53 -14.41 7.73
CA VAL A 66 2.46 -14.17 6.75
C VAL A 66 1.35 -13.34 7.41
N GLU A 67 1.02 -13.69 8.65
CA GLU A 67 -0.02 -13.07 9.45
C GLU A 67 0.32 -11.63 9.81
N ASP A 68 1.57 -11.33 10.19
CA ASP A 68 1.97 -9.98 10.55
C ASP A 68 2.03 -9.07 9.32
N GLN A 69 2.49 -9.57 8.18
CA GLN A 69 2.47 -8.79 6.94
C GLN A 69 1.03 -8.46 6.51
N ALA A 70 0.12 -9.45 6.58
CA ALA A 70 -1.30 -9.22 6.32
C ALA A 70 -1.92 -8.22 7.31
N ARG A 71 -1.50 -8.25 8.59
CA ARG A 71 -1.93 -7.28 9.60
C ARG A 71 -1.46 -5.86 9.28
N GLU A 72 -0.23 -5.69 8.80
CA GLU A 72 0.27 -4.39 8.34
C GLU A 72 -0.56 -3.86 7.16
N VAL A 73 -0.88 -4.71 6.17
CA VAL A 73 -1.79 -4.35 5.07
C VAL A 73 -3.16 -3.91 5.61
N GLN A 74 -3.76 -4.69 6.50
CA GLN A 74 -5.05 -4.34 7.12
C GLN A 74 -4.99 -3.01 7.87
N ARG A 75 -3.89 -2.71 8.57
CA ARG A 75 -3.70 -1.41 9.24
C ARG A 75 -3.76 -0.26 8.23
N VAL A 76 -3.10 -0.39 7.07
CA VAL A 76 -3.16 0.64 6.01
C VAL A 76 -4.57 0.79 5.47
N LYS A 77 -5.24 -0.32 5.10
CA LYS A 77 -6.62 -0.27 4.56
C LYS A 77 -7.65 0.28 5.56
N LYS A 78 -7.37 0.19 6.87
CA LYS A 78 -8.22 0.74 7.95
C LYS A 78 -7.82 2.16 8.40
N ALA A 79 -6.68 2.69 7.95
CA ALA A 79 -6.18 3.99 8.41
C ALA A 79 -7.06 5.16 7.90
N GLN A 80 -7.57 5.00 6.69
CA GLN A 80 -8.62 5.82 6.11
C GLN A 80 -9.56 4.87 5.41
N THR A 81 -10.80 4.85 5.89
CA THR A 81 -11.91 4.21 5.23
C THR A 81 -12.62 5.28 4.42
N GLY A 82 -13.05 4.99 3.20
CA GLY A 82 -14.03 5.84 2.54
C GLY A 82 -15.40 5.54 3.12
N MET A 83 -16.32 5.09 2.26
CA MET A 83 -17.55 4.47 2.73
C MET A 83 -17.25 3.07 3.26
N VAL A 84 -17.67 2.76 4.50
CA VAL A 84 -17.67 1.39 5.00
C VAL A 84 -18.78 0.64 4.28
N VAL A 85 -18.43 -0.26 3.37
CA VAL A 85 -19.37 -1.15 2.67
C VAL A 85 -19.70 -2.32 3.58
N ASP A 86 -20.98 -2.71 3.61
CA ASP A 86 -21.49 -3.83 4.42
C ASP A 86 -21.07 -3.74 5.91
N PRO A 87 -21.45 -2.65 6.60
CA PRO A 87 -21.04 -2.43 7.99
C PRO A 87 -21.64 -3.51 8.89
N LEU A 88 -20.90 -3.91 9.93
CA LEU A 88 -21.44 -4.80 10.97
C LEU A 88 -22.71 -4.20 11.58
N THR A 89 -23.78 -4.99 11.58
CA THR A 89 -25.10 -4.57 12.07
C THR A 89 -25.53 -5.41 13.26
N VAL A 90 -26.45 -4.85 14.05
CA VAL A 90 -27.20 -5.59 15.08
C VAL A 90 -28.70 -5.51 14.79
N ARG A 91 -29.47 -6.38 15.42
CA ARG A 91 -30.93 -6.36 15.35
C ARG A 91 -31.52 -5.69 16.61
N PRO A 92 -32.77 -5.18 16.55
CA PRO A 92 -33.37 -4.41 17.65
C PRO A 92 -33.53 -5.19 18.95
N GLU A 93 -33.73 -6.50 18.84
CA GLU A 93 -34.00 -7.44 19.94
C GLU A 93 -32.74 -7.98 20.63
N GLN A 94 -31.57 -7.80 20.02
CA GLN A 94 -30.29 -8.25 20.58
C GLN A 94 -30.00 -7.49 21.88
N SER A 95 -29.29 -8.14 22.79
CA SER A 95 -28.89 -7.49 24.03
C SER A 95 -27.84 -6.40 23.77
N LEU A 96 -27.83 -5.37 24.60
CA LEU A 96 -26.77 -4.36 24.57
C LEU A 96 -25.40 -4.97 24.83
N GLY A 97 -25.30 -6.01 25.67
CA GLY A 97 -24.07 -6.74 25.92
C GLY A 97 -23.47 -7.37 24.65
N GLU A 98 -24.30 -7.95 23.79
CA GLU A 98 -23.86 -8.47 22.48
C GLU A 98 -23.35 -7.34 21.57
N ALA A 99 -24.07 -6.22 21.52
CA ALA A 99 -23.67 -5.07 20.72
C ALA A 99 -22.35 -4.45 21.22
N VAL A 100 -22.17 -4.32 22.54
CA VAL A 100 -20.93 -3.83 23.17
C VAL A 100 -19.77 -4.76 22.86
N ALA A 101 -19.95 -6.08 23.03
CA ALA A 101 -18.93 -7.06 22.70
C ALA A 101 -18.49 -6.99 21.23
N LEU A 102 -19.45 -6.78 20.31
CA LEU A 102 -19.17 -6.60 18.89
C LEU A 102 -18.39 -5.30 18.63
N MET A 103 -18.79 -4.19 19.27
CA MET A 103 -18.09 -2.91 19.18
C MET A 103 -16.65 -3.00 19.69
N GLU A 104 -16.41 -3.69 20.81
CA GLU A 104 -15.09 -3.89 21.40
C GLU A 104 -14.21 -4.81 20.54
N ALA A 105 -14.75 -5.96 20.14
CA ALA A 105 -14.02 -6.95 19.33
C ALA A 105 -13.54 -6.36 17.99
N HIS A 106 -14.37 -5.51 17.37
CA HIS A 106 -14.06 -4.91 16.07
C HIS A 106 -13.54 -3.45 16.16
N ARG A 107 -13.46 -2.87 17.37
CA ARG A 107 -13.07 -1.48 17.64
C ARG A 107 -13.91 -0.46 16.85
N ILE A 108 -15.22 -0.67 16.81
CA ILE A 108 -16.17 0.17 16.08
C ILE A 108 -16.95 1.05 17.05
N SER A 109 -17.09 2.34 16.74
CA SER A 109 -17.75 3.33 17.62
C SER A 109 -19.27 3.47 17.38
N GLY A 110 -19.85 2.68 16.48
CA GLY A 110 -21.30 2.56 16.33
C GLY A 110 -21.72 1.51 15.31
N LEU A 111 -22.89 0.93 15.56
CA LEU A 111 -23.49 -0.16 14.81
C LEU A 111 -24.84 0.29 14.24
N PRO A 112 -25.04 0.20 12.93
CA PRO A 112 -26.37 0.27 12.35
C PRO A 112 -27.26 -0.84 12.93
N VAL A 113 -28.50 -0.49 13.26
CA VAL A 113 -29.53 -1.44 13.68
C VAL A 113 -30.44 -1.69 12.51
N VAL A 114 -30.54 -2.95 12.06
CA VAL A 114 -31.34 -3.34 10.89
C VAL A 114 -32.53 -4.19 11.29
N GLY A 115 -33.68 -3.92 10.68
CA GLY A 115 -34.89 -4.73 10.85
C GLY A 115 -34.82 -6.03 10.04
N PRO A 116 -35.84 -6.90 10.16
CA PRO A 116 -35.91 -8.18 9.44
C PRO A 116 -35.82 -8.05 7.90
N SER A 117 -36.21 -6.90 7.36
CA SER A 117 -36.13 -6.59 5.92
C SER A 117 -34.74 -6.19 5.44
N GLY A 118 -33.78 -5.95 6.35
CA GLY A 118 -32.47 -5.37 6.02
C GLY A 118 -32.45 -3.83 5.94
N ALA A 119 -33.59 -3.18 6.14
CA ALA A 119 -33.66 -1.72 6.24
C ALA A 119 -33.13 -1.24 7.60
N PRO A 120 -32.37 -0.12 7.66
CA PRO A 120 -31.92 0.43 8.92
C PRO A 120 -33.10 1.02 9.69
N VAL A 121 -33.26 0.59 10.94
CA VAL A 121 -34.31 1.04 11.88
C VAL A 121 -33.74 1.86 13.04
N GLY A 122 -32.42 1.84 13.23
CA GLY A 122 -31.73 2.69 14.18
C GLY A 122 -30.22 2.68 14.00
N ILE A 123 -29.52 3.43 14.85
CA ILE A 123 -28.07 3.35 15.00
C ILE A 123 -27.74 3.41 16.49
N LEU A 124 -26.86 2.51 16.95
CA LEU A 124 -26.33 2.50 18.30
C LEU A 124 -24.89 3.00 18.27
N THR A 125 -24.54 3.97 19.10
CA THR A 125 -23.19 4.54 19.13
C THR A 125 -22.57 4.44 20.52
N HIS A 126 -21.25 4.61 20.59
CA HIS A 126 -20.53 4.60 21.86
C HIS A 126 -21.01 5.70 22.83
N ARG A 127 -21.68 6.75 22.33
CA ARG A 127 -22.28 7.80 23.17
C ARG A 127 -23.51 7.29 23.92
N ASP A 128 -24.28 6.40 23.29
CA ASP A 128 -25.56 5.91 23.81
C ASP A 128 -25.34 4.88 24.94
N ILE A 129 -24.24 4.13 24.88
CA ILE A 129 -23.90 3.06 25.84
C ILE A 129 -22.94 3.51 26.97
N ARG A 130 -22.42 4.75 26.94
CA ARG A 130 -21.28 5.17 27.77
C ARG A 130 -21.51 5.05 29.28
N PHE A 131 -22.77 5.13 29.72
CA PHE A 131 -23.18 5.09 31.12
C PHE A 131 -24.25 4.02 31.37
N GLU A 132 -24.39 3.05 30.46
CA GLU A 132 -25.36 1.98 30.63
C GLU A 132 -24.73 0.82 31.40
N GLU A 133 -25.38 0.43 32.49
CA GLU A 133 -24.96 -0.70 33.35
C GLU A 133 -25.82 -1.94 33.10
N ALA A 134 -27.05 -1.77 32.59
CA ALA A 134 -27.98 -2.85 32.28
C ALA A 134 -27.79 -3.39 30.85
N LEU A 135 -26.79 -4.26 30.69
CA LEU A 135 -26.41 -4.85 29.41
C LEU A 135 -27.37 -5.93 28.88
N ASP A 136 -28.33 -6.37 29.70
CA ASP A 136 -29.36 -7.35 29.36
C ASP A 136 -30.53 -6.75 28.55
N ARG A 137 -30.67 -5.42 28.55
CA ARG A 137 -31.72 -4.72 27.82
C ARG A 137 -31.52 -4.83 26.30
N PRO A 138 -32.61 -4.76 25.50
CA PRO A 138 -32.52 -4.82 24.05
C PRO A 138 -31.94 -3.52 23.46
N VAL A 139 -31.24 -3.64 22.33
CA VAL A 139 -30.64 -2.52 21.58
C VAL A 139 -31.65 -1.43 21.25
N GLU A 140 -32.89 -1.81 20.92
CA GLU A 140 -33.95 -0.85 20.58
C GLU A 140 -34.27 0.16 21.68
N SER A 141 -33.91 -0.16 22.93
CA SER A 141 -34.20 0.71 24.08
C SER A 141 -33.27 1.93 24.18
N LEU A 142 -32.13 1.93 23.48
CA LEU A 142 -31.14 3.03 23.49
C LEU A 142 -30.76 3.53 22.09
N MET A 143 -31.08 2.79 21.02
CA MET A 143 -30.72 3.21 19.67
C MET A 143 -31.37 4.54 19.27
N THR A 144 -30.67 5.31 18.43
CA THR A 144 -31.26 6.47 17.77
C THR A 144 -32.16 6.01 16.62
N THR A 145 -33.46 6.33 16.67
CA THR A 145 -34.46 5.94 15.66
C THR A 145 -34.70 7.00 14.59
N LYS A 146 -34.33 8.26 14.84
CA LYS A 146 -34.39 9.35 13.85
C LYS A 146 -33.15 9.31 12.97
N LEU A 147 -33.21 8.47 11.94
CA LEU A 147 -32.11 8.26 11.04
C LEU A 147 -32.00 9.35 9.98
N VAL A 148 -30.77 9.75 9.70
CA VAL A 148 -30.41 10.51 8.51
C VAL A 148 -29.66 9.57 7.59
N THR A 149 -30.24 9.31 6.42
CA THR A 149 -29.69 8.41 5.42
C THR A 149 -29.34 9.17 4.14
N VAL A 150 -28.44 8.60 3.35
CA VAL A 150 -28.06 9.10 2.03
C VAL A 150 -28.09 7.96 1.01
N PRO A 151 -28.44 8.21 -0.27
CA PRO A 151 -28.26 7.20 -1.31
C PRO A 151 -26.78 6.92 -1.59
N GLU A 152 -26.51 5.82 -2.30
CA GLU A 152 -25.17 5.54 -2.83
C GLU A 152 -24.69 6.66 -3.78
N GLY A 153 -23.38 6.91 -3.79
CA GLY A 153 -22.76 7.89 -4.70
C GLY A 153 -22.98 9.36 -4.36
N VAL A 154 -23.46 9.69 -3.16
CA VAL A 154 -23.62 11.09 -2.74
C VAL A 154 -22.28 11.81 -2.60
N ALA A 155 -22.23 13.05 -3.10
CA ALA A 155 -21.04 13.89 -3.05
C ALA A 155 -20.56 14.12 -1.59
N PRO A 156 -19.25 14.06 -1.32
CA PRO A 156 -18.69 14.27 0.02
C PRO A 156 -19.13 15.57 0.69
N GLU A 157 -19.26 16.66 -0.07
CA GLU A 157 -19.71 17.97 0.40
C GLU A 157 -21.14 17.91 0.95
N ARG A 158 -22.00 17.13 0.29
CA ARG A 158 -23.38 16.94 0.75
C ARG A 158 -23.44 16.08 2.01
N CYS A 159 -22.61 15.03 2.08
CA CYS A 159 -22.46 14.23 3.30
C CYS A 159 -21.99 15.10 4.48
N LYS A 160 -21.02 15.99 4.25
CA LYS A 160 -20.52 16.93 5.26
C LYS A 160 -21.61 17.89 5.75
N ALA A 161 -22.40 18.45 4.84
CA ALA A 161 -23.51 19.33 5.19
C ALA A 161 -24.53 18.60 6.08
N LEU A 162 -24.92 17.37 5.72
CA LEU A 162 -25.86 16.58 6.51
C LEU A 162 -25.34 16.21 7.90
N LEU A 163 -24.07 15.81 8.02
CA LEU A 163 -23.44 15.55 9.32
C LEU A 163 -23.46 16.81 10.21
N HIS A 164 -23.20 17.98 9.61
CA HIS A 164 -23.18 19.25 10.33
C HIS A 164 -24.59 19.70 10.77
N ASP A 165 -25.55 19.73 9.84
CA ASP A 165 -26.92 20.20 10.05
C ASP A 165 -27.63 19.35 11.11
N HIS A 166 -27.43 18.03 11.06
CA HIS A 166 -28.04 17.09 11.99
C HIS A 166 -27.19 16.83 13.24
N ARG A 167 -25.97 17.40 13.32
CA ARG A 167 -25.02 17.25 14.44
C ARG A 167 -24.71 15.79 14.80
N ILE A 168 -24.56 14.96 13.78
CA ILE A 168 -24.27 13.53 13.88
C ILE A 168 -22.87 13.22 13.32
N GLU A 169 -22.27 12.11 13.78
CA GLU A 169 -20.91 11.72 13.39
C GLU A 169 -20.87 10.62 12.32
N LYS A 170 -22.04 10.02 12.02
CA LYS A 170 -22.19 8.87 11.13
C LYS A 170 -23.43 9.05 10.25
N LEU A 171 -23.30 8.73 8.96
CA LEU A 171 -24.39 8.70 7.98
C LEU A 171 -24.56 7.28 7.46
N LEU A 172 -25.80 6.81 7.44
CA LEU A 172 -26.16 5.52 6.87
C LEU A 172 -26.39 5.67 5.37
N VAL A 173 -25.77 4.80 4.58
CA VAL A 173 -25.95 4.76 3.13
C VAL A 173 -26.94 3.66 2.79
N VAL A 174 -27.96 3.99 2.01
CA VAL A 174 -29.03 3.06 1.61
C VAL A 174 -29.15 2.96 0.09
N ASP A 175 -29.61 1.82 -0.41
CA ASP A 175 -29.95 1.66 -1.83
C ASP A 175 -31.34 2.23 -2.17
N GLY A 176 -31.74 2.09 -3.45
CA GLY A 176 -33.06 2.52 -3.93
C GLY A 176 -34.24 1.78 -3.30
N ALA A 177 -34.03 0.63 -2.65
CA ALA A 177 -35.03 -0.11 -1.90
C ALA A 177 -35.04 0.27 -0.40
N GLY A 178 -34.15 1.16 0.04
CA GLY A 178 -34.00 1.58 1.43
C GLY A 178 -33.22 0.59 2.30
N LEU A 179 -32.51 -0.38 1.70
CA LEU A 179 -31.69 -1.33 2.43
C LEU A 179 -30.33 -0.73 2.75
N LEU A 180 -29.78 -1.08 3.92
CA LEU A 180 -28.47 -0.59 4.32
C LEU A 180 -27.38 -1.14 3.39
N LYS A 181 -26.55 -0.24 2.87
CA LYS A 181 -25.40 -0.56 2.00
C LYS A 181 -24.07 -0.12 2.58
N GLY A 182 -24.08 0.93 3.39
CA GLY A 182 -22.84 1.46 3.93
C GLY A 182 -22.99 2.41 5.09
N LEU A 183 -21.85 2.85 5.60
CA LEU A 183 -21.72 3.83 6.67
C LEU A 183 -20.59 4.80 6.32
N ILE A 184 -20.86 6.11 6.39
CA ILE A 184 -19.86 7.17 6.22
C ILE A 184 -19.65 7.84 7.58
N THR A 185 -18.40 8.06 7.99
CA THR A 185 -18.11 8.76 9.25
C THR A 185 -17.52 10.14 9.02
N ILE A 186 -17.69 11.05 10.00
CA ILE A 186 -17.04 12.37 9.98
C ILE A 186 -15.51 12.28 9.97
N ARG A 187 -14.96 11.20 10.55
CA ARG A 187 -13.51 10.95 10.54
C ARG A 187 -13.02 10.75 9.12
N ASP A 188 -13.74 9.97 8.31
CA ASP A 188 -13.38 9.66 6.93
C ASP A 188 -13.35 10.93 6.06
N ILE A 189 -14.37 11.77 6.19
CA ILE A 189 -14.44 13.06 5.48
C ILE A 189 -13.27 13.97 5.88
N ARG A 190 -12.96 14.07 7.18
CA ARG A 190 -11.83 14.89 7.65
C ARG A 190 -10.49 14.38 7.14
N GLN A 191 -10.32 13.05 7.05
CA GLN A 191 -9.10 12.45 6.49
C GLN A 191 -8.95 12.76 5.00
N ALA A 192 -10.03 12.65 4.23
CA ALA A 192 -10.03 13.02 2.82
C ALA A 192 -9.71 14.52 2.60
N GLU A 193 -10.26 15.41 3.44
CA GLU A 193 -9.95 16.85 3.38
C GLU A 193 -8.50 17.18 3.79
N ALA A 194 -7.95 16.46 4.77
CA ALA A 194 -6.57 16.64 5.21
C ALA A 194 -5.55 16.15 4.18
N HIS A 195 -5.94 15.19 3.33
CA HIS A 195 -5.06 14.53 2.36
C HIS A 195 -5.73 14.46 0.97
N PRO A 196 -5.94 15.62 0.30
CA PRO A 196 -6.64 15.67 -0.98
C PRO A 196 -5.88 14.96 -2.12
N SER A 197 -4.56 14.81 -1.97
CA SER A 197 -3.70 14.09 -2.89
C SER A 197 -3.54 12.61 -2.54
N ALA A 198 -4.35 12.05 -1.62
CA ALA A 198 -4.21 10.66 -1.21
C ALA A 198 -4.45 9.70 -2.38
N ALA A 199 -3.57 8.70 -2.50
CA ALA A 199 -3.72 7.55 -3.36
C ALA A 199 -4.69 6.56 -2.70
N THR A 200 -5.87 6.41 -3.29
CA THR A 200 -6.97 5.59 -2.75
C THR A 200 -7.51 4.64 -3.80
N ASP A 201 -8.05 3.51 -3.33
CA ASP A 201 -8.84 2.59 -4.14
C ASP A 201 -10.23 3.18 -4.45
N PRO A 202 -11.04 2.54 -5.32
CA PRO A 202 -12.39 3.02 -5.64
C PRO A 202 -13.33 3.13 -4.43
N GLN A 203 -13.03 2.46 -3.30
CA GLN A 203 -13.79 2.55 -2.06
C GLN A 203 -13.28 3.66 -1.12
N GLY A 204 -12.27 4.43 -1.53
CA GLY A 204 -11.68 5.53 -0.77
C GLY A 204 -10.69 5.10 0.32
N ARG A 205 -10.28 3.82 0.34
CA ARG A 205 -9.25 3.32 1.27
C ARG A 205 -7.87 3.57 0.68
N LEU A 206 -6.87 3.81 1.52
CA LEU A 206 -5.50 4.04 1.06
C LEU A 206 -4.96 2.84 0.25
N LEU A 207 -4.20 3.12 -0.80
CA LEU A 207 -3.51 2.09 -1.56
C LEU A 207 -2.30 1.55 -0.80
N VAL A 208 -2.05 0.25 -0.90
CA VAL A 208 -0.91 -0.44 -0.29
C VAL A 208 -0.40 -1.57 -1.16
N GLY A 209 0.93 -1.70 -1.23
CA GLY A 209 1.59 -2.84 -1.85
C GLY A 209 2.24 -3.75 -0.81
N ALA A 210 2.60 -4.97 -1.22
CA ALA A 210 3.36 -5.88 -0.37
C ALA A 210 4.35 -6.73 -1.17
N ALA A 211 5.54 -6.96 -0.63
CA ALA A 211 6.53 -7.85 -1.23
C ALA A 211 6.25 -9.32 -0.90
N VAL A 212 6.56 -10.20 -1.85
CA VAL A 212 6.48 -11.65 -1.71
C VAL A 212 7.72 -12.32 -2.33
N GLY A 213 8.05 -13.52 -1.86
CA GLY A 213 9.09 -14.36 -2.49
C GLY A 213 8.53 -15.19 -3.65
N VAL A 214 9.39 -15.95 -4.31
CA VAL A 214 9.02 -16.79 -5.47
C VAL A 214 8.01 -17.88 -5.06
N ASN A 215 8.16 -18.46 -3.86
CA ASN A 215 7.27 -19.49 -3.32
C ASN A 215 6.17 -18.89 -2.41
N GLY A 216 5.77 -17.65 -2.64
CA GLY A 216 4.91 -16.88 -1.74
C GLY A 216 3.40 -17.10 -1.86
N HIS A 217 2.91 -18.24 -2.35
CA HIS A 217 1.48 -18.43 -2.66
C HIS A 217 0.56 -18.22 -1.46
N GLU A 218 0.81 -18.91 -0.35
CA GLU A 218 0.06 -18.74 0.92
C GLU A 218 0.11 -17.28 1.41
N ARG A 219 1.26 -16.62 1.24
CA ARG A 219 1.44 -15.22 1.59
C ARG A 219 0.57 -14.31 0.71
N ILE A 220 0.52 -14.55 -0.61
CA ILE A 220 -0.35 -13.79 -1.51
C ILE A 220 -1.81 -13.98 -1.11
N GLU A 221 -2.24 -15.21 -0.80
CA GLU A 221 -3.61 -15.49 -0.36
C GLU A 221 -4.00 -14.66 0.87
N ALA A 222 -3.16 -14.66 1.91
CA ALA A 222 -3.39 -13.87 3.11
C ALA A 222 -3.40 -12.35 2.83
N LEU A 223 -2.53 -11.86 1.94
CA LEU A 223 -2.47 -10.45 1.56
C LEU A 223 -3.69 -10.01 0.74
N VAL A 224 -4.19 -10.87 -0.16
CA VAL A 224 -5.43 -10.64 -0.91
C VAL A 224 -6.62 -10.57 0.05
N ALA A 225 -6.71 -11.50 1.01
CA ALA A 225 -7.74 -11.48 2.05
C ALA A 225 -7.65 -10.22 2.94
N ALA A 226 -6.45 -9.66 3.13
CA ALA A 226 -6.23 -8.39 3.81
C ALA A 226 -6.57 -7.15 2.97
N GLY A 227 -6.77 -7.31 1.66
CA GLY A 227 -7.11 -6.22 0.73
C GLY A 227 -5.90 -5.48 0.18
N VAL A 228 -4.77 -6.17 -0.07
CA VAL A 228 -3.61 -5.60 -0.78
C VAL A 228 -4.00 -5.18 -2.19
N ASP A 229 -3.49 -4.04 -2.67
CA ASP A 229 -3.82 -3.53 -4.01
C ASP A 229 -2.83 -4.04 -5.07
N VAL A 230 -1.56 -4.24 -4.70
CA VAL A 230 -0.51 -4.76 -5.58
C VAL A 230 0.49 -5.62 -4.81
N VAL A 231 0.88 -6.76 -5.37
CA VAL A 231 2.01 -7.54 -4.83
C VAL A 231 3.24 -7.37 -5.71
N VAL A 232 4.43 -7.37 -5.11
CA VAL A 232 5.70 -7.42 -5.84
C VAL A 232 6.44 -8.72 -5.55
N ILE A 233 6.62 -9.55 -6.57
CA ILE A 233 7.50 -10.71 -6.52
C ILE A 233 8.94 -10.17 -6.54
N ASP A 234 9.57 -10.15 -5.36
CA ASP A 234 10.84 -9.44 -5.11
C ASP A 234 12.00 -10.44 -4.95
N THR A 235 12.84 -10.49 -5.98
CA THR A 235 14.04 -11.32 -6.09
C THR A 235 15.26 -10.50 -6.54
N ALA A 236 16.48 -11.00 -6.28
CA ALA A 236 17.69 -10.41 -6.86
C ALA A 236 17.80 -10.63 -8.39
N HIS A 237 17.17 -11.69 -8.93
CA HIS A 237 17.23 -12.01 -10.36
C HIS A 237 15.86 -12.40 -10.93
N GLY A 238 15.14 -11.39 -11.43
CA GLY A 238 13.79 -11.53 -11.98
C GLY A 238 13.71 -12.32 -13.29
N HIS A 239 14.82 -12.45 -14.03
CA HIS A 239 14.88 -13.23 -15.27
C HIS A 239 15.14 -14.73 -15.02
N SER A 240 14.58 -15.28 -13.95
CA SER A 240 14.69 -16.71 -13.62
C SER A 240 13.38 -17.44 -13.89
N LYS A 241 13.49 -18.71 -14.29
CA LYS A 241 12.32 -19.57 -14.57
C LYS A 241 11.30 -19.55 -13.42
N GLY A 242 11.78 -19.69 -12.18
CA GLY A 242 10.89 -19.71 -11.00
C GLY A 242 10.10 -18.41 -10.82
N VAL A 243 10.69 -17.25 -11.09
CA VAL A 243 9.99 -15.95 -11.00
C VAL A 243 8.92 -15.85 -12.08
N ILE A 244 9.27 -16.21 -13.32
CA ILE A 244 8.34 -16.20 -14.45
C ILE A 244 7.15 -17.13 -14.17
N GLU A 245 7.41 -18.33 -13.63
CA GLU A 245 6.35 -19.27 -13.23
C GLU A 245 5.52 -18.74 -12.07
N ALA A 246 6.12 -18.07 -11.08
CA ALA A 246 5.40 -17.45 -9.96
C ALA A 246 4.48 -16.32 -10.42
N VAL A 247 4.91 -15.49 -11.38
CA VAL A 247 4.05 -14.45 -12.00
C VAL A 247 2.85 -15.10 -12.69
N ARG A 248 3.07 -16.12 -13.52
CA ARG A 248 1.99 -16.83 -14.21
C ARG A 248 1.00 -17.45 -13.23
N LEU A 249 1.51 -18.09 -12.18
CA LEU A 249 0.68 -18.69 -11.14
C LEU A 249 -0.15 -17.62 -10.42
N ALA A 250 0.47 -16.52 -9.99
CA ALA A 250 -0.24 -15.44 -9.31
C ALA A 250 -1.36 -14.85 -10.17
N LYS A 251 -1.09 -14.56 -11.45
CA LYS A 251 -2.11 -14.04 -12.38
C LYS A 251 -3.19 -15.07 -12.72
N HIS A 252 -2.88 -16.36 -12.70
CA HIS A 252 -3.87 -17.41 -12.91
C HIS A 252 -4.79 -17.58 -11.70
N THR A 253 -4.24 -17.60 -10.48
CA THR A 253 -5.02 -17.77 -9.25
C THR A 253 -5.79 -16.52 -8.86
N TRP A 254 -5.22 -15.33 -9.03
CA TRP A 254 -5.85 -14.04 -8.72
C TRP A 254 -5.82 -13.11 -9.95
N PRO A 255 -6.72 -13.30 -10.92
CA PRO A 255 -6.72 -12.54 -12.18
C PRO A 255 -6.78 -11.02 -12.00
N ASP A 256 -7.56 -10.57 -11.01
CA ASP A 256 -7.77 -9.15 -10.72
C ASP A 256 -6.62 -8.52 -9.90
N LEU A 257 -5.79 -9.34 -9.26
CA LEU A 257 -4.66 -8.85 -8.48
C LEU A 257 -3.60 -8.25 -9.41
N GLN A 258 -3.15 -7.05 -9.05
CA GLN A 258 -2.04 -6.40 -9.74
C GLN A 258 -0.72 -7.01 -9.27
N VAL A 259 0.09 -7.49 -10.22
CA VAL A 259 1.35 -8.19 -9.92
C VAL A 259 2.53 -7.44 -10.54
N ALA A 260 3.38 -6.89 -9.69
CA ALA A 260 4.71 -6.40 -10.08
C ALA A 260 5.76 -7.51 -9.92
N ALA A 261 6.81 -7.49 -10.75
CA ALA A 261 7.91 -8.45 -10.62
C ALA A 261 9.27 -7.83 -10.90
N GLY A 262 10.29 -8.26 -10.16
CA GLY A 262 11.67 -7.84 -10.38
C GLY A 262 12.64 -8.43 -9.36
N ASN A 263 13.93 -8.08 -9.39
CA ASN A 263 14.50 -7.03 -10.23
C ASN A 263 15.04 -7.54 -11.55
N VAL A 264 14.89 -6.73 -12.59
CA VAL A 264 15.52 -6.95 -13.91
C VAL A 264 16.42 -5.78 -14.29
N ALA A 265 17.26 -5.96 -15.30
CA ALA A 265 18.11 -4.89 -15.82
C ALA A 265 18.30 -4.96 -17.34
N THR A 266 17.51 -5.77 -18.04
CA THR A 266 17.63 -6.01 -19.48
C THR A 266 16.26 -6.06 -20.15
N ALA A 267 16.22 -5.66 -21.44
CA ALA A 267 15.03 -5.73 -22.28
C ALA A 267 14.40 -7.13 -22.31
N ASP A 268 15.19 -8.18 -22.50
CA ASP A 268 14.67 -9.56 -22.60
C ASP A 268 13.99 -10.02 -21.31
N ALA A 269 14.52 -9.60 -20.16
CA ALA A 269 13.90 -9.90 -18.88
C ALA A 269 12.55 -9.20 -18.70
N VAL A 270 12.41 -7.98 -19.21
CA VAL A 270 11.12 -7.26 -19.24
C VAL A 270 10.12 -8.02 -20.11
N ARG A 271 10.51 -8.41 -21.33
CA ARG A 271 9.65 -9.18 -22.24
C ARG A 271 9.17 -10.48 -21.60
N ALA A 272 10.09 -11.22 -20.98
CA ALA A 272 9.75 -12.48 -20.31
C ALA A 272 8.74 -12.32 -19.17
N LEU A 273 8.85 -11.25 -18.36
CA LEU A 273 7.89 -10.95 -17.29
C LEU A 273 6.57 -10.39 -17.83
N ALA A 274 6.62 -9.57 -18.89
CA ALA A 274 5.43 -9.07 -19.57
C ALA A 274 4.59 -10.22 -20.15
N GLU A 275 5.22 -11.15 -20.85
CA GLU A 275 4.60 -12.36 -21.41
C GLU A 275 4.11 -13.35 -20.32
N ALA A 276 4.72 -13.30 -19.13
CA ALA A 276 4.23 -14.04 -17.97
C ALA A 276 2.95 -13.45 -17.37
N GLY A 277 2.60 -12.21 -17.72
CA GLY A 277 1.41 -11.50 -17.24
C GLY A 277 1.68 -10.47 -16.15
N ALA A 278 2.93 -10.05 -15.91
CA ALA A 278 3.19 -8.96 -14.97
C ALA A 278 2.45 -7.68 -15.40
N ASP A 279 1.92 -6.94 -14.42
CA ASP A 279 1.25 -5.65 -14.61
C ASP A 279 2.20 -4.47 -14.39
N CYS A 280 3.40 -4.74 -13.87
CA CYS A 280 4.51 -3.79 -13.72
C CYS A 280 5.84 -4.55 -13.59
N VAL A 281 6.94 -3.94 -14.06
CA VAL A 281 8.28 -4.52 -13.90
C VAL A 281 9.19 -3.62 -13.06
N LYS A 282 9.88 -4.20 -12.08
CA LYS A 282 10.82 -3.48 -11.20
C LYS A 282 12.25 -3.62 -11.72
N VAL A 283 12.90 -2.48 -11.99
CA VAL A 283 14.17 -2.38 -12.70
C VAL A 283 15.29 -1.88 -11.78
N GLY A 284 16.37 -2.65 -11.70
CA GLY A 284 17.61 -2.24 -11.05
C GLY A 284 18.36 -3.40 -10.39
N ILE A 285 19.58 -3.68 -10.85
CA ILE A 285 20.44 -4.71 -10.24
C ILE A 285 21.74 -4.07 -9.76
N GLY A 286 21.93 -4.09 -8.44
CA GLY A 286 23.06 -3.49 -7.72
C GLY A 286 23.15 -1.95 -7.60
N PRO A 287 22.15 -1.11 -7.92
CA PRO A 287 22.30 0.34 -7.85
C PRO A 287 22.13 0.91 -6.43
N GLY A 288 21.53 0.13 -5.51
CA GLY A 288 21.18 0.61 -4.17
C GLY A 288 22.40 1.03 -3.35
N SER A 289 22.25 2.07 -2.53
CA SER A 289 23.35 2.65 -1.73
C SER A 289 24.01 1.68 -0.74
N ILE A 290 23.32 0.58 -0.44
CA ILE A 290 23.67 -0.44 0.55
C ILE A 290 23.75 -1.85 -0.08
N CYS A 291 23.66 -1.93 -1.41
CA CYS A 291 23.73 -3.18 -2.15
C CYS A 291 25.17 -3.41 -2.60
N THR A 292 25.71 -4.61 -2.37
CA THR A 292 27.07 -4.99 -2.76
C THR A 292 27.10 -6.05 -3.86
N THR A 293 25.96 -6.41 -4.47
CA THR A 293 25.87 -7.39 -5.58
C THR A 293 26.91 -7.11 -6.68
N ARG A 294 27.10 -5.85 -7.09
CA ARG A 294 28.12 -5.49 -8.11
C ARG A 294 29.55 -5.74 -7.65
N VAL A 295 29.81 -5.60 -6.36
CA VAL A 295 31.15 -5.75 -5.78
C VAL A 295 31.45 -7.22 -5.51
N VAL A 296 30.49 -7.95 -4.93
CA VAL A 296 30.68 -9.34 -4.49
C VAL A 296 30.47 -10.33 -5.63
N ALA A 297 29.39 -10.19 -6.40
CA ALA A 297 29.07 -11.09 -7.50
C ALA A 297 29.60 -10.61 -8.86
N GLY A 298 29.98 -9.33 -8.99
CA GLY A 298 30.41 -8.74 -10.27
C GLY A 298 29.25 -8.49 -11.25
N VAL A 299 27.99 -8.54 -10.79
CA VAL A 299 26.79 -8.48 -11.64
C VAL A 299 26.05 -7.15 -11.45
N GLY A 300 25.67 -6.52 -12.56
CA GLY A 300 24.79 -5.35 -12.56
C GLY A 300 24.84 -4.56 -13.87
N VAL A 301 23.98 -3.56 -13.97
CA VAL A 301 23.92 -2.61 -15.09
C VAL A 301 23.80 -1.20 -14.52
N PRO A 302 24.49 -0.17 -15.05
CA PRO A 302 24.29 1.21 -14.64
C PRO A 302 22.82 1.61 -14.70
N GLN A 303 22.30 2.21 -13.61
CA GLN A 303 20.86 2.29 -13.39
C GLN A 303 20.12 3.06 -14.50
N ILE A 304 20.68 4.16 -14.98
CA ILE A 304 20.04 4.96 -16.03
C ILE A 304 19.93 4.17 -17.34
N SER A 305 20.99 3.43 -17.72
CA SER A 305 20.99 2.59 -18.90
C SER A 305 20.04 1.40 -18.77
N ALA A 306 19.97 0.80 -17.57
CA ALA A 306 19.01 -0.26 -17.28
C ALA A 306 17.57 0.23 -17.45
N VAL A 307 17.23 1.39 -16.88
CA VAL A 307 15.90 2.01 -17.00
C VAL A 307 15.56 2.29 -18.46
N MET A 308 16.45 2.94 -19.22
CA MET A 308 16.22 3.25 -20.64
C MET A 308 15.93 1.98 -21.46
N ALA A 309 16.81 0.97 -21.38
CA ALA A 309 16.66 -0.26 -22.15
C ALA A 309 15.41 -1.07 -21.74
N CYS A 310 15.06 -1.06 -20.45
CA CYS A 310 13.86 -1.73 -19.96
C CYS A 310 12.59 -0.97 -20.36
N ALA A 311 12.60 0.36 -20.36
CA ALA A 311 11.46 1.19 -20.74
C ALA A 311 11.12 1.02 -22.22
N GLU A 312 12.13 1.00 -23.09
CA GLU A 312 11.95 0.73 -24.52
C GLU A 312 11.25 -0.62 -24.76
N ALA A 313 11.69 -1.69 -24.07
CA ALA A 313 11.06 -2.99 -24.19
C ALA A 313 9.67 -3.06 -23.54
N ALA A 314 9.43 -2.31 -22.47
CA ALA A 314 8.14 -2.27 -21.78
C ALA A 314 7.06 -1.54 -22.59
N ALA A 315 7.47 -0.57 -23.44
CA ALA A 315 6.57 0.19 -24.30
C ALA A 315 5.81 -0.71 -25.29
N ASP A 316 6.44 -1.77 -25.80
CA ASP A 316 5.81 -2.75 -26.70
C ASP A 316 4.60 -3.48 -26.06
N TYR A 317 4.49 -3.44 -24.73
CA TYR A 317 3.46 -4.15 -23.94
C TYR A 317 2.54 -3.22 -23.13
N ASP A 318 2.62 -1.89 -23.33
CA ASP A 318 2.00 -0.86 -22.48
C ASP A 318 2.20 -1.16 -20.98
N LEU A 319 3.44 -1.47 -20.60
CA LEU A 319 3.77 -1.95 -19.26
C LEU A 319 4.54 -0.89 -18.48
N PRO A 320 4.02 -0.42 -17.33
CA PRO A 320 4.77 0.46 -16.46
C PRO A 320 6.01 -0.23 -15.86
N ILE A 321 7.07 0.56 -15.64
CA ILE A 321 8.27 0.13 -14.93
C ILE A 321 8.55 1.01 -13.71
N ILE A 322 9.12 0.38 -12.68
CA ILE A 322 9.61 1.03 -11.47
C ILE A 322 11.13 1.08 -11.54
N ALA A 323 11.72 2.28 -11.44
CA ALA A 323 13.16 2.44 -11.23
C ALA A 323 13.50 2.25 -9.74
N ASP A 324 14.15 1.14 -9.39
CA ASP A 324 14.45 0.75 -8.01
C ASP A 324 15.95 0.90 -7.67
N GLY A 325 16.25 1.84 -6.78
CA GLY A 325 17.57 2.06 -6.20
C GLY A 325 18.49 3.02 -6.98
N GLY A 326 19.53 3.48 -6.30
CA GLY A 326 20.54 4.42 -6.84
C GLY A 326 20.13 5.89 -6.85
N ILE A 327 18.94 6.22 -6.36
CA ILE A 327 18.41 7.58 -6.26
C ILE A 327 18.92 8.21 -4.97
N LYS A 328 19.67 9.31 -5.07
CA LYS A 328 20.23 10.05 -3.93
C LYS A 328 19.53 11.39 -3.75
N PHE A 329 19.20 12.05 -4.86
CA PHE A 329 18.62 13.38 -4.88
C PHE A 329 17.33 13.40 -5.71
N SER A 330 16.51 14.44 -5.51
CA SER A 330 15.29 14.65 -6.31
C SER A 330 15.55 14.67 -7.82
N GLY A 331 16.69 15.24 -8.25
CA GLY A 331 17.09 15.22 -9.66
C GLY A 331 17.29 13.81 -10.24
N ASP A 332 17.64 12.80 -9.43
CA ASP A 332 17.77 11.42 -9.89
C ASP A 332 16.41 10.79 -10.17
N VAL A 333 15.38 11.15 -9.39
CA VAL A 333 13.98 10.77 -9.67
C VAL A 333 13.55 11.33 -11.03
N VAL A 334 13.83 12.62 -11.27
CA VAL A 334 13.50 13.27 -12.56
C VAL A 334 14.21 12.58 -13.73
N LYS A 335 15.50 12.24 -13.57
CA LYS A 335 16.26 11.50 -14.59
C LYS A 335 15.70 10.10 -14.84
N ALA A 336 15.27 9.39 -13.79
CA ALA A 336 14.66 8.07 -13.93
C ALA A 336 13.34 8.14 -14.70
N ILE A 337 12.49 9.13 -14.40
CA ILE A 337 11.23 9.34 -15.10
C ILE A 337 11.48 9.72 -16.56
N ALA A 338 12.40 10.66 -16.81
CA ALA A 338 12.77 11.07 -18.17
C ALA A 338 13.40 9.93 -18.98
N ALA A 339 14.03 8.94 -18.33
CA ALA A 339 14.54 7.73 -18.95
C ALA A 339 13.46 6.68 -19.26
N GLY A 340 12.19 6.94 -18.91
CA GLY A 340 11.04 6.11 -19.28
C GLY A 340 10.39 5.35 -18.13
N ALA A 341 10.86 5.51 -16.88
CA ALA A 341 10.16 4.93 -15.73
C ALA A 341 8.91 5.72 -15.35
N GLN A 342 7.81 5.04 -15.05
CA GLN A 342 6.59 5.67 -14.57
C GLN A 342 6.69 6.04 -13.10
N VAL A 343 7.47 5.27 -12.32
CA VAL A 343 7.59 5.42 -10.87
C VAL A 343 9.04 5.19 -10.43
N ALA A 344 9.48 5.94 -9.43
CA ALA A 344 10.73 5.69 -8.72
C ALA A 344 10.47 5.02 -7.36
N MET A 345 11.18 3.93 -7.07
CA MET A 345 11.20 3.30 -5.76
C MET A 345 12.41 3.78 -4.96
N VAL A 346 12.15 4.35 -3.78
CA VAL A 346 13.18 4.96 -2.92
C VAL A 346 13.27 4.24 -1.57
N GLY A 347 14.51 4.00 -1.12
CA GLY A 347 14.82 3.37 0.16
C GLY A 347 15.47 4.35 1.14
N SER A 348 16.76 4.65 0.93
CA SER A 348 17.58 5.48 1.81
C SER A 348 17.01 6.86 2.10
N MET A 349 16.34 7.50 1.14
CA MET A 349 15.70 8.81 1.31
C MET A 349 14.57 8.78 2.34
N LEU A 350 13.95 7.62 2.56
CA LEU A 350 12.81 7.46 3.47
C LEU A 350 13.19 6.78 4.79
N ALA A 351 14.28 6.02 4.84
CA ALA A 351 14.69 5.25 6.02
C ALA A 351 14.91 6.10 7.30
N GLY A 352 15.28 7.37 7.14
CA GLY A 352 15.49 8.31 8.25
C GLY A 352 14.24 9.04 8.73
N THR A 353 13.08 8.83 8.11
CA THR A 353 11.84 9.54 8.44
C THR A 353 11.24 9.03 9.76
N SER A 354 10.34 9.82 10.37
CA SER A 354 9.65 9.43 11.60
C SER A 354 8.85 8.13 11.46
N GLU A 355 8.22 7.95 10.31
CA GLU A 355 7.30 6.86 9.98
C GLU A 355 8.01 5.57 9.57
N ALA A 356 9.29 5.64 9.18
CA ALA A 356 10.10 4.47 8.87
C ALA A 356 10.26 3.58 10.11
N PRO A 357 10.19 2.24 9.97
CA PRO A 357 10.36 1.32 11.09
C PRO A 357 11.78 1.40 11.67
N GLY A 358 11.89 1.07 12.94
CA GLY A 358 13.16 1.09 13.68
C GLY A 358 13.31 2.28 14.63
N ASP A 359 14.18 2.10 15.61
CA ASP A 359 14.40 3.06 16.68
C ASP A 359 15.35 4.18 16.28
N VAL A 360 15.15 5.36 16.87
CA VAL A 360 16.07 6.49 16.73
C VAL A 360 17.28 6.27 17.64
N VAL A 361 18.47 6.24 17.06
CA VAL A 361 19.75 6.13 17.75
C VAL A 361 20.40 7.50 17.83
N LEU A 362 20.90 7.89 19.01
CA LEU A 362 21.67 9.11 19.18
C LEU A 362 23.16 8.83 18.97
N TYR A 363 23.78 9.47 17.98
CA TYR A 363 25.21 9.37 17.72
C TYR A 363 25.81 10.76 17.56
N GLN A 364 26.82 11.08 18.37
CA GLN A 364 27.50 12.39 18.38
C GLN A 364 26.53 13.59 18.45
N GLY A 365 25.46 13.46 19.24
CA GLY A 365 24.46 14.51 19.43
C GLY A 365 23.48 14.70 18.25
N ARG A 366 23.49 13.80 17.26
CA ARG A 366 22.52 13.77 16.16
C ARG A 366 21.70 12.50 16.21
N SER A 367 20.46 12.59 15.77
CA SER A 367 19.53 11.46 15.66
C SER A 367 19.73 10.74 14.34
N TYR A 368 19.83 9.42 14.40
CA TYR A 368 19.97 8.51 13.25
C TYR A 368 18.94 7.40 13.35
N LYS A 369 18.61 6.78 12.21
CA LYS A 369 17.91 5.49 12.15
C LYS A 369 18.78 4.51 11.39
N ALA A 370 18.78 3.25 11.83
CA ALA A 370 19.53 2.20 11.16
C ALA A 370 18.93 1.89 9.79
N TYR A 371 19.77 1.72 8.78
CA TYR A 371 19.36 1.36 7.42
C TYR A 371 20.19 0.17 6.92
N ARG A 372 19.53 -0.87 6.43
CA ARG A 372 20.22 -2.10 6.01
C ARG A 372 19.69 -2.70 4.73
N GLY A 373 20.58 -3.39 4.01
CA GLY A 373 20.27 -3.99 2.72
C GLY A 373 19.52 -5.28 2.92
N MET A 374 18.58 -5.60 2.03
CA MET A 374 17.93 -6.92 2.08
C MET A 374 18.95 -8.06 1.93
N GLY A 375 20.12 -7.80 1.34
CA GLY A 375 21.24 -8.73 1.25
C GLY A 375 22.24 -8.65 2.42
N SER A 376 21.98 -7.84 3.45
CA SER A 376 22.82 -7.80 4.65
C SER A 376 22.63 -9.07 5.48
N LEU A 377 23.63 -9.41 6.30
CA LEU A 377 23.54 -10.56 7.20
C LEU A 377 22.34 -10.46 8.17
N GLY A 378 22.05 -9.28 8.71
CA GLY A 378 20.93 -9.09 9.62
C GLY A 378 19.57 -9.26 8.93
N ALA A 379 19.41 -8.70 7.73
CA ALA A 379 18.17 -8.85 6.96
C ALA A 379 17.96 -10.31 6.52
N MET A 380 19.00 -10.96 5.97
CA MET A 380 18.89 -12.34 5.47
C MET A 380 18.54 -13.34 6.59
N ARG A 381 19.08 -13.12 7.80
CA ARG A 381 18.71 -13.92 9.00
C ARG A 381 17.26 -13.72 9.43
N ARG A 382 16.61 -12.62 9.03
CA ARG A 382 15.21 -12.29 9.33
C ARG A 382 14.24 -12.60 8.19
N GLY A 383 14.69 -13.31 7.15
CA GLY A 383 13.79 -13.87 6.14
C GLY A 383 14.02 -13.40 4.70
N SER A 384 15.04 -12.60 4.41
CA SER A 384 15.35 -12.19 3.03
C SER A 384 16.39 -13.06 2.33
N SER A 385 16.74 -14.22 2.89
CA SER A 385 17.72 -15.15 2.29
C SER A 385 17.23 -15.79 0.99
N ASP A 386 15.91 -16.01 0.84
CA ASP A 386 15.28 -16.53 -0.38
C ASP A 386 15.55 -15.62 -1.59
N ARG A 387 15.53 -14.30 -1.37
CA ARG A 387 15.78 -13.26 -2.38
C ARG A 387 17.14 -13.43 -3.07
N TYR A 388 18.12 -14.01 -2.36
CA TYR A 388 19.49 -14.22 -2.81
C TYR A 388 19.82 -15.71 -2.98
N PHE A 389 18.81 -16.58 -3.10
CA PHE A 389 18.98 -18.03 -3.34
C PHE A 389 19.77 -18.76 -2.23
N GLN A 390 19.67 -18.27 -0.99
CA GLN A 390 20.43 -18.77 0.16
C GLN A 390 19.53 -19.29 1.30
N GLU A 391 18.27 -19.62 1.00
CA GLU A 391 17.37 -20.25 1.96
C GLU A 391 17.94 -21.60 2.45
N GLY A 392 17.86 -21.85 3.76
CA GLY A 392 18.37 -23.08 4.39
C GLY A 392 19.90 -23.19 4.53
N GLN A 393 20.68 -22.20 4.09
CA GLN A 393 22.14 -22.24 4.17
C GLN A 393 22.67 -21.89 5.56
N ARG A 394 23.63 -22.69 6.07
CA ARG A 394 24.29 -22.44 7.38
C ARG A 394 25.26 -21.26 7.35
N LYS A 395 25.93 -21.03 6.22
CA LYS A 395 26.88 -19.93 6.00
C LYS A 395 26.36 -19.06 4.87
N LEU A 396 26.01 -17.81 5.21
CA LEU A 396 25.48 -16.84 4.27
C LEU A 396 26.62 -16.02 3.64
N VAL A 397 26.46 -15.67 2.37
CA VAL A 397 27.28 -14.74 1.59
C VAL A 397 26.46 -13.48 1.34
N PRO A 398 26.68 -12.40 2.12
CA PRO A 398 25.85 -11.21 2.03
C PRO A 398 26.13 -10.40 0.76
N GLU A 399 25.05 -9.89 0.15
CA GLU A 399 25.06 -8.97 -0.99
C GLU A 399 24.57 -7.56 -0.61
N GLY A 400 24.65 -7.22 0.68
CA GLY A 400 24.38 -5.88 1.20
C GLY A 400 25.08 -5.58 2.51
N ILE A 401 24.99 -4.33 2.94
CA ILE A 401 25.60 -3.78 4.17
C ILE A 401 24.53 -3.18 5.10
N GLU A 402 24.94 -2.82 6.31
CA GLU A 402 24.14 -2.12 7.33
C GLU A 402 24.86 -0.83 7.71
N GLY A 403 24.11 0.24 7.98
CA GLY A 403 24.68 1.56 8.28
C GLY A 403 23.72 2.50 8.99
#